data_AF-A0A7C1SI97-F1
#
_entry.id   AF-A0A7C1SI97-F1
#
_cell.length_a   1.000
_cell.length_b   1.000
_cell.length_c   1.000
_cell.angle_alpha   90.00
_cell.angle_beta   90.00
_cell.angle_gamma   90.00
#
_symmetry.space_group_name_H-M   'P 1'
#
loop_
_entity.id
_entity.type
_entity.pdbx_description
1 polymer ?
#
loop_
_entity_poly.entity_id
_entity_poly.type
_entity_poly.pdbx_seq_one_letter_code
_entity_poly.pdbx_strand_id
1 'polypeptide(L)'
;IQAIKDAGLKPGTDILVVSIDAVPDIFAAMVAGEANATVELTPNMAGPAFDALDAFLKDGKEPEKFIITESKLYTPADNPQGEYDNRKGLGY
;
A
#
# COMPACT_ATOMS: atom_id res chain seq x y z
N ILE A 1 -2.76 8.88 -13.60
CA ILE A 1 -4.13 9.46 -13.51
C ILE A 1 -4.21 10.81 -14.21
N GLN A 2 -3.46 11.84 -13.80
CA GLN A 2 -3.59 13.19 -14.38
C GLN A 2 -3.42 13.22 -15.91
N ALA A 3 -2.39 12.57 -16.46
CA ALA A 3 -2.20 12.51 -17.91
C ALA A 3 -3.37 11.87 -18.70
N ILE A 4 -4.11 10.93 -18.08
CA ILE A 4 -5.29 10.31 -18.69
C ILE A 4 -6.41 11.37 -18.79
N LYS A 5 -6.61 12.15 -17.72
CA LYS A 5 -7.57 13.27 -17.71
C LYS A 5 -7.20 14.36 -18.70
N ASP A 6 -5.93 14.74 -18.75
CA ASP A 6 -5.42 15.78 -19.66
C ASP A 6 -5.62 15.38 -21.14
N ALA A 7 -5.64 14.08 -21.43
CA ALA A 7 -5.97 13.53 -22.75
C ALA A 7 -7.48 13.46 -23.05
N GLY A 8 -8.35 13.93 -22.14
CA GLY A 8 -9.80 13.87 -22.28
C GLY A 8 -10.42 12.49 -22.02
N LEU A 9 -9.66 11.57 -21.42
CA LEU A 9 -10.11 10.21 -21.08
C LEU A 9 -10.44 10.10 -19.59
N LYS A 10 -11.26 9.10 -19.23
CA LYS A 10 -11.66 8.81 -17.84
C LYS A 10 -10.76 7.73 -17.23
N PRO A 11 -9.85 8.08 -16.30
CA PRO A 11 -9.12 7.08 -15.54
C PRO A 11 -10.12 6.23 -14.73
N GLY A 12 -9.83 4.95 -14.55
CA GLY A 12 -10.73 4.04 -13.85
C GLY A 12 -11.81 3.41 -14.74
N THR A 13 -12.10 3.98 -15.91
CA THR A 13 -13.11 3.48 -16.87
C THR A 13 -12.53 3.25 -18.27
N ASP A 14 -12.05 4.31 -18.94
CA ASP A 14 -11.49 4.19 -20.30
C ASP A 14 -10.10 3.53 -20.26
N ILE A 15 -9.35 3.82 -19.19
CA ILE A 15 -8.05 3.20 -18.90
C ILE A 15 -8.08 2.75 -17.45
N LEU A 16 -7.95 1.45 -17.23
CA LEU A 16 -7.85 0.87 -15.89
C LEU A 16 -6.52 1.26 -15.24
N VAL A 17 -6.57 1.60 -13.96
CA VAL A 17 -5.41 1.98 -13.14
C VAL A 17 -5.26 0.95 -12.02
N VAL A 18 -4.19 0.17 -12.11
CA VAL A 18 -3.75 -0.78 -11.08
C VAL A 18 -2.31 -0.44 -10.68
N SER A 19 -1.99 -0.55 -9.39
CA SER A 19 -0.70 -0.11 -8.85
C SER A 19 -0.25 -0.93 -7.63
N ILE A 20 0.89 -0.56 -7.06
CA ILE A 20 1.45 -1.12 -5.83
C ILE A 20 1.77 0.07 -4.90
N ASP A 21 1.63 -0.16 -3.60
CA ASP A 21 2.07 0.60 -2.43
C ASP A 21 0.93 0.85 -1.45
N ALA A 22 -0.29 1.09 -1.95
CA ALA A 22 -1.44 1.43 -1.11
C ALA A 22 -1.20 2.69 -0.24
N VAL A 23 -0.66 3.75 -0.84
CA VAL A 23 -0.54 5.08 -0.23
C VAL A 23 -1.91 5.76 -0.07
N PRO A 24 -2.11 6.74 0.84
CA PRO A 24 -3.41 7.39 1.00
C PRO A 24 -4.03 7.90 -0.31
N ASP A 25 -3.23 8.52 -1.18
CA ASP A 25 -3.72 9.13 -2.42
C ASP A 25 -4.34 8.12 -3.40
N ILE A 26 -3.90 6.85 -3.42
CA ILE A 26 -4.53 5.87 -4.31
C ILE A 26 -5.93 5.50 -3.82
N PHE A 27 -6.18 5.51 -2.52
CA PHE A 27 -7.52 5.32 -1.97
C PHE A 27 -8.42 6.52 -2.23
N ALA A 28 -7.91 7.75 -2.12
CA ALA A 28 -8.66 8.94 -2.54
C ALA A 28 -9.03 8.87 -4.03
N ALA A 29 -8.12 8.41 -4.88
CA ALA A 29 -8.40 8.17 -6.30
C ALA A 29 -9.44 7.06 -6.51
N MET A 30 -9.43 5.98 -5.73
CA MET A 30 -10.48 4.96 -5.77
C MET A 30 -11.85 5.50 -5.36
N VAL A 31 -11.93 6.34 -4.32
CA VAL A 31 -13.16 7.02 -3.90
C VAL A 31 -13.70 7.92 -5.02
N ALA A 32 -12.81 8.60 -5.75
CA ALA A 32 -13.17 9.41 -6.92
C ALA A 32 -13.55 8.59 -8.16
N GLY A 33 -13.43 7.26 -8.13
CA GLY A 33 -13.69 6.38 -9.27
C GLY A 33 -12.58 6.38 -10.33
N GLU A 34 -11.39 6.84 -9.98
CA GLU A 34 -10.25 7.07 -10.89
C GLU A 34 -9.16 5.99 -10.79
N ALA A 35 -9.29 5.05 -9.86
CA ALA A 35 -8.39 3.92 -9.68
C ALA A 35 -9.16 2.62 -9.42
N ASN A 36 -8.58 1.48 -9.81
CA ASN A 36 -9.26 0.18 -9.80
C ASN A 36 -8.64 -0.84 -8.84
N ALA A 37 -7.32 -0.79 -8.62
CA ALA A 37 -6.65 -1.66 -7.65
C ALA A 37 -5.31 -1.12 -7.16
N THR A 38 -4.92 -1.52 -5.96
CA THR A 38 -3.55 -1.40 -5.45
C THR A 38 -3.21 -2.64 -4.64
N VAL A 39 -1.97 -3.13 -4.73
CA VAL A 39 -1.45 -4.12 -3.78
C VAL A 39 -0.67 -3.36 -2.71
N GLU A 40 -0.90 -3.69 -1.45
CA GLU A 40 -0.22 -3.07 -0.32
C GLU A 40 1.23 -3.50 -0.19
N LEU A 41 2.08 -2.51 0.05
CA LEU A 41 3.42 -2.64 0.59
C LEU A 41 3.44 -1.99 1.98
N THR A 42 3.66 -2.76 3.04
CA THR A 42 3.69 -2.19 4.39
C THR A 42 4.81 -1.14 4.52
N PRO A 43 4.54 0.03 5.13
CA PRO A 43 5.60 1.01 5.41
C PRO A 43 6.52 0.55 6.55
N ASN A 44 6.09 -0.42 7.37
CA ASN A 44 6.85 -0.87 8.54
C ASN A 44 7.84 -2.00 8.19
N MET A 45 8.82 -1.70 7.35
CA MET A 45 9.94 -2.62 7.08
C MET A 45 10.94 -2.68 8.24
N ALA A 46 11.05 -1.59 9.00
CA ALA A 46 12.03 -1.47 10.07
C ALA A 46 11.65 -2.29 11.32
N GLY A 47 10.37 -2.42 11.65
CA GLY A 47 9.91 -3.20 12.82
C GLY A 47 10.46 -4.63 12.83
N PRO A 48 10.18 -5.46 11.80
CA PRO A 48 10.73 -6.82 11.72
C PRO A 48 12.27 -6.87 11.71
N ALA A 49 12.92 -5.85 11.15
CA ALA A 49 14.38 -5.76 11.17
C ALA A 49 14.93 -5.49 12.58
N PHE A 50 14.27 -4.62 13.36
CA PHE A 50 14.62 -4.37 14.75
C PHE A 50 14.32 -5.58 15.63
N ASP A 51 13.19 -6.27 15.41
CA ASP A 51 12.86 -7.51 16.14
C ASP A 51 13.94 -8.59 15.93
N ALA A 52 14.41 -8.75 14.69
CA ALA A 52 15.50 -9.66 14.35
C ALA A 52 16.83 -9.25 15.00
N LEU A 53 17.15 -7.96 14.99
CA LEU A 53 18.36 -7.43 15.62
C LEU A 53 18.36 -7.65 17.13
N ASP A 54 17.25 -7.35 17.81
CA ASP A 54 17.11 -7.53 19.26
C ASP A 54 17.24 -9.00 19.66
N ALA A 55 16.61 -9.92 18.91
CA ALA A 55 16.74 -11.36 19.15
C ALA A 55 18.18 -11.87 18.98
N PHE A 56 18.90 -11.33 17.98
CA PHE A 56 20.30 -11.68 17.76
C PHE A 56 21.20 -11.15 18.89
N LEU A 57 21.05 -9.89 19.28
CA LEU A 57 21.88 -9.27 20.33
C LEU A 57 21.64 -9.89 21.72
N LYS A 58 20.40 -10.31 21.99
CA LYS A 58 20.01 -10.87 23.29
C LYS A 58 20.42 -12.33 23.46
N ASP A 59 20.08 -13.17 22.48
CA ASP A 59 20.13 -14.63 22.62
C ASP A 59 21.01 -15.30 21.54
N GLY A 60 21.62 -14.52 20.64
CA GLY A 60 22.42 -15.04 19.51
C GLY A 60 21.59 -15.68 18.40
N LYS A 61 20.26 -15.47 18.39
CA LYS A 61 19.36 -16.06 17.41
C LYS A 61 19.57 -15.44 16.02
N GLU A 62 20.09 -16.21 15.07
CA GLU A 62 20.20 -15.76 13.69
C GLU A 62 18.81 -15.59 13.05
N PRO A 63 18.59 -14.52 12.28
CA PRO A 63 17.33 -14.32 11.57
C PRO A 63 17.22 -15.26 10.36
N GLU A 64 15.98 -15.49 9.92
CA GLU A 64 15.77 -16.11 8.61
C GLU A 64 16.39 -15.25 7.51
N LYS A 65 16.92 -15.90 6.47
CA LYS A 65 17.53 -15.20 5.33
C LYS A 65 16.53 -14.28 4.61
N PHE A 66 15.24 -14.58 4.69
CA PHE A 66 14.20 -13.79 4.05
C PHE A 66 12.96 -13.68 4.94
N ILE A 67 12.71 -12.49 5.47
CA ILE A 67 11.52 -12.16 6.26
C ILE A 67 10.52 -11.49 5.31
N ILE A 68 9.41 -12.17 5.02
CA ILE A 68 8.39 -11.71 4.07
C ILE A 68 7.31 -10.93 4.82
N THR A 69 6.98 -9.73 4.34
CA THR A 69 5.84 -8.95 4.81
C THR A 69 4.57 -9.36 4.06
N GLU A 70 3.41 -9.23 4.71
CA GLU A 70 2.12 -9.46 4.05
C GLU A 70 1.89 -8.47 2.89
N SER A 71 1.27 -8.96 1.82
CA SER A 71 0.78 -8.16 0.71
C SER A 71 -0.69 -8.44 0.49
N LYS A 72 -1.51 -7.39 0.44
CA LYS A 72 -2.95 -7.48 0.28
C LYS A 72 -3.42 -6.67 -0.92
N LEU A 73 -4.28 -7.27 -1.74
CA LEU A 73 -4.98 -6.56 -2.81
C LEU A 73 -6.11 -5.71 -2.23
N TYR A 74 -6.19 -4.47 -2.67
CA TYR A 74 -7.25 -3.52 -2.38
C TYR A 74 -7.92 -3.05 -3.68
N THR A 75 -9.24 -2.99 -3.65
CA THR A 75 -10.11 -2.58 -4.76
C THR A 75 -11.22 -1.64 -4.23
N PRO A 76 -12.03 -1.04 -5.11
CA PRO A 76 -13.21 -0.27 -4.70
C PRO A 76 -14.21 -1.04 -3.80
N ALA A 77 -14.17 -2.38 -3.79
CA ALA A 77 -15.00 -3.20 -2.90
C ALA A 77 -14.51 -3.20 -1.43
N ASP A 78 -13.29 -2.75 -1.18
CA ASP A 78 -12.59 -2.89 0.12
C ASP A 78 -12.66 -1.62 0.98
N ASN A 79 -13.77 -0.88 0.92
CA ASN A 79 -13.98 0.38 1.64
C ASN A 79 -12.81 1.39 1.53
N PRO A 80 -12.56 1.97 0.33
CA PRO A 80 -11.43 2.88 0.12
C PRO A 80 -11.41 4.10 1.04
N GLN A 81 -12.57 4.61 1.45
CA GLN A 81 -12.64 5.73 2.39
C GLN A 81 -12.08 5.34 3.77
N GLY A 82 -12.43 4.15 4.27
CA GLY A 82 -11.88 3.64 5.52
C GLY A 82 -10.37 3.41 5.46
N GLU A 83 -9.87 2.88 4.35
CA GLU A 83 -8.42 2.70 4.14
C GLU A 83 -7.68 4.04 4.06
N TYR A 84 -8.25 5.05 3.38
CA TYR A 84 -7.70 6.41 3.37
C TYR A 84 -7.59 6.98 4.79
N ASP A 85 -8.64 6.86 5.60
CA ASP A 85 -8.67 7.41 6.95
C ASP A 85 -7.72 6.68 7.91
N ASN A 86 -7.61 5.35 7.81
CA ASN A 86 -6.70 4.55 8.63
C ASN A 86 -5.22 4.84 8.35
N ARG A 87 -4.87 5.22 7.11
CA ARG A 87 -3.47 5.36 6.69
C ARG A 87 -2.84 6.71 7.04
N LYS A 88 -3.64 7.72 7.39
CA LYS A 88 -3.14 9.03 7.89
C LYS A 88 -2.21 8.91 9.11
N GLY A 89 -2.29 7.81 9.87
CA GLY A 89 -1.45 7.56 11.05
C GLY A 89 -0.25 6.64 10.81
N LEU A 90 -0.04 6.14 9.60
CA LEU A 90 0.99 5.10 9.31
C LEU A 90 2.33 5.67 8.84
N GLY A 91 2.57 6.96 9.05
CA GLY A 91 3.81 7.64 8.61
C GLY A 91 3.72 8.30 7.23
N TYR A 92 2.50 8.52 6.73
CA TYR A 92 2.20 9.29 5.51
C TYR A 92 1.82 10.74 5.81
#